data_AF-A0A1J5DUH2-F1
#
_entry.id   AF-A0A1J5DUH2-F1
#
_cell.length_a   1.000
_cell.length_b   1.000
_cell.length_c   1.000
_cell.angle_alpha   90.00
_cell.angle_beta   90.00
_cell.angle_gamma   90.00
#
_symmetry.space_group_name_H-M   'P 1'
#
loop_
_entity.id
_entity.type
_entity.pdbx_description
1 polymer ?
#
loop_
_entity_poly.entity_id
_entity_poly.type
_entity_poly.pdbx_seq_one_letter_code
_entity_poly.pdbx_strand_id
1 'polypeptide(L)'
;MSAKICPICETPNEPGAKACEVCGERLAIPQAAAPTEDNAVTPAEPVAAIEDAAVATMDAAINAAAAPIDLPGDLRLEAPTVDDIAEVTPHSFKDQDDKPTGQQLRELEEFDALLELDAPSLGSSRSVNTGFERERAIVDKAPPVHLPEPEPAVSTTPAKLLVYQNKQPVHAHPIVQDETLVGRYDPTSDAYPDLDLTPFDEGRDISRKHVYLYREGGRYFIYPISNSGTQVGSTIVQLGDKHELHDGDVIILAGALAMKFQR
;
A
#
# COMPACT_ATOMS: atom_id res chain seq x y z
N MET A 1 -6.88 -18.53 -24.45
CA MET A 1 -7.76 -17.85 -23.48
C MET A 1 -6.99 -16.65 -22.97
N SER A 2 -7.50 -15.43 -23.14
CA SER A 2 -6.76 -14.22 -22.74
C SER A 2 -6.80 -14.07 -21.22
N ALA A 3 -5.64 -13.88 -20.59
CA ALA A 3 -5.52 -13.62 -19.16
C ALA A 3 -6.27 -12.33 -18.77
N LYS A 4 -6.88 -12.30 -17.59
CA LYS A 4 -7.50 -11.09 -17.05
C LYS A 4 -6.47 -10.32 -16.24
N ILE A 5 -6.22 -9.07 -16.60
CA ILE A 5 -5.32 -8.20 -15.85
C ILE A 5 -6.11 -7.55 -14.71
N CYS A 6 -5.58 -7.62 -13.49
CA CYS A 6 -6.17 -6.93 -12.34
C CYS A 6 -6.05 -5.41 -12.51
N PRO A 7 -7.13 -4.62 -12.35
CA PRO A 7 -7.07 -3.16 -12.50
C PRO A 7 -6.38 -2.44 -11.35
N ILE A 8 -6.02 -3.16 -10.28
CA ILE A 8 -5.40 -2.57 -9.06
C ILE A 8 -3.91 -2.85 -9.00
N CYS A 9 -3.48 -4.08 -9.27
CA CYS A 9 -2.08 -4.48 -9.14
C CYS A 9 -1.46 -4.98 -10.45
N GLU A 10 -2.20 -4.89 -11.56
CA GLU A 10 -1.77 -5.29 -12.91
C GLU A 10 -1.33 -6.76 -13.05
N THR A 11 -1.55 -7.57 -12.02
CA THR A 11 -1.24 -9.00 -12.05
C THR A 11 -2.11 -9.69 -13.10
N PRO A 12 -1.50 -10.51 -13.99
CA PRO A 12 -2.25 -11.38 -14.88
C PRO A 12 -2.86 -12.53 -14.07
N ASN A 13 -4.17 -12.70 -14.16
CA ASN A 13 -4.90 -13.76 -13.48
C ASN A 13 -5.49 -14.74 -14.51
N GLU A 14 -5.81 -15.95 -14.04
CA GLU A 14 -6.50 -16.94 -14.86
C GLU A 14 -7.80 -16.34 -15.44
N PRO A 15 -8.16 -16.67 -16.70
CA PRO A 15 -9.32 -16.09 -17.38
C PRO A 15 -10.65 -16.24 -16.61
N GLY A 16 -10.75 -17.23 -15.71
CA GLY A 16 -11.91 -17.52 -14.87
C GLY A 16 -11.80 -17.06 -13.41
N ALA A 17 -10.69 -16.43 -13.02
CA ALA A 17 -10.49 -15.96 -11.66
C ALA A 17 -11.54 -14.89 -11.28
N LYS A 18 -12.19 -15.09 -10.13
CA LYS A 18 -13.18 -14.14 -9.59
C LYS A 18 -12.54 -13.03 -8.75
N ALA A 19 -11.33 -13.28 -8.26
CA ALA A 19 -10.53 -12.37 -7.48
C ALA A 19 -9.06 -12.47 -7.91
N CYS A 20 -8.30 -11.41 -7.71
CA CYS A 20 -6.89 -11.40 -7.99
C CYS A 20 -6.13 -12.27 -6.99
N GLU A 21 -5.23 -13.13 -7.46
CA GLU A 21 -4.44 -14.01 -6.59
C GLU A 21 -3.40 -13.28 -5.73
N VAL A 22 -3.01 -12.06 -6.13
CA VAL A 22 -2.01 -11.25 -5.42
C VAL A 22 -2.66 -10.27 -4.46
N CYS A 23 -3.60 -9.44 -4.93
CA CYS A 23 -4.17 -8.35 -4.11
C CYS A 23 -5.59 -8.64 -3.58
N GLY A 24 -6.23 -9.72 -4.01
CA GLY A 24 -7.59 -10.09 -3.60
C GLY A 24 -8.73 -9.29 -4.26
N GLU A 25 -8.43 -8.34 -5.15
CA GLU A 25 -9.46 -7.52 -5.80
C GLU A 25 -10.39 -8.33 -6.71
N ARG A 26 -11.68 -7.98 -6.76
CA ARG A 26 -12.67 -8.72 -7.56
C ARG A 26 -12.50 -8.44 -9.05
N LEU A 27 -12.22 -9.48 -9.83
CA LEU A 27 -12.07 -9.38 -11.28
C LEU A 27 -13.44 -9.49 -11.94
N ALA A 28 -14.00 -8.36 -12.37
CA ALA A 28 -15.31 -8.32 -13.01
C ALA A 28 -15.37 -9.24 -14.26
N ILE A 29 -16.55 -9.83 -14.51
CA ILE A 29 -16.88 -10.45 -15.79
C ILE A 29 -17.49 -9.33 -16.64
N PRO A 30 -17.05 -9.10 -17.90
CA PRO A 30 -17.70 -8.11 -18.74
C PRO A 30 -19.18 -8.49 -18.91
N GLN A 31 -20.06 -7.60 -18.45
CA GLN A 31 -21.47 -7.63 -18.81
C GLN A 31 -21.57 -7.53 -20.33
N ALA A 32 -22.35 -8.40 -20.96
CA ALA A 32 -22.62 -8.34 -22.38
C ALA A 32 -23.19 -6.95 -22.72
N ALA A 33 -22.44 -6.21 -23.55
CA ALA A 33 -22.92 -4.98 -24.15
C ALA A 33 -24.21 -5.28 -24.91
N ALA A 34 -25.26 -4.50 -24.63
CA ALA A 34 -26.45 -4.45 -25.45
C ALA A 34 -26.07 -4.08 -26.90
N PRO A 35 -26.72 -4.64 -27.93
CA PRO A 35 -26.40 -4.31 -29.31
C PRO A 35 -26.83 -2.87 -29.61
N THR A 36 -25.87 -2.01 -29.93
CA THR A 36 -26.12 -0.76 -30.65
C THR A 36 -26.16 -1.09 -32.14
N GLU A 37 -27.34 -0.97 -32.75
CA GLU A 37 -27.50 -1.08 -34.19
C GLU A 37 -26.94 0.18 -34.87
N ASP A 38 -25.92 0.00 -35.71
CA ASP A 38 -25.55 0.91 -36.78
C ASP A 38 -26.61 0.87 -37.89
N ASN A 39 -27.12 2.01 -38.35
CA ASN A 39 -26.81 2.49 -39.70
C ASN A 39 -27.49 3.81 -40.14
N ALA A 40 -26.68 4.56 -40.89
CA ALA A 40 -26.97 5.26 -42.15
C ALA A 40 -27.85 6.53 -42.13
N VAL A 41 -27.16 7.65 -42.38
CA VAL A 41 -27.70 8.89 -42.94
C VAL A 41 -27.71 8.80 -44.47
N THR A 42 -28.86 9.02 -45.10
CA THR A 42 -29.02 9.78 -46.36
C THR A 42 -30.39 10.49 -46.40
N PRO A 43 -30.54 11.65 -47.08
CA PRO A 43 -31.69 12.56 -46.92
C PRO A 43 -32.71 12.62 -48.09
N ALA A 44 -33.91 13.16 -47.75
CA ALA A 44 -35.00 13.72 -48.59
C ALA A 44 -35.86 12.72 -49.41
N GLU A 45 -37.20 12.76 -49.51
CA GLU A 45 -38.23 13.82 -49.54
C GLU A 45 -39.62 13.32 -48.99
N PRO A 46 -40.64 14.19 -48.79
CA PRO A 46 -41.89 13.83 -48.10
C PRO A 46 -43.08 13.58 -49.05
N VAL A 47 -43.89 12.55 -48.78
CA VAL A 47 -45.21 12.41 -49.42
C VAL A 47 -46.27 11.80 -48.48
N ALA A 48 -47.28 12.63 -48.20
CA ALA A 48 -48.70 12.40 -47.92
C ALA A 48 -49.22 11.11 -47.23
N ALA A 49 -49.82 11.35 -46.06
CA ALA A 49 -51.14 10.94 -45.56
C ALA A 49 -51.84 9.69 -46.13
N ILE A 50 -52.22 8.78 -45.22
CA ILE A 50 -53.51 8.07 -45.25
C ILE A 50 -53.97 7.71 -43.83
N GLU A 51 -55.27 7.81 -43.62
CA GLU A 51 -55.99 7.77 -42.35
C GLU A 51 -56.43 6.35 -41.91
N ASP A 52 -56.57 6.22 -40.59
CA ASP A 52 -57.66 5.60 -39.83
C ASP A 52 -57.76 4.09 -39.47
N ALA A 53 -58.20 3.94 -38.21
CA ALA A 53 -59.01 2.90 -37.57
C ALA A 53 -58.39 1.64 -36.89
N ALA A 54 -58.41 1.73 -35.54
CA ALA A 54 -58.86 0.72 -34.54
C ALA A 54 -57.92 -0.48 -34.24
N VAL A 55 -57.71 -0.98 -33.01
CA VAL A 55 -58.58 -1.24 -31.85
C VAL A 55 -57.75 -1.28 -30.55
N ALA A 56 -58.40 -0.94 -29.43
CA ALA A 56 -57.89 -0.75 -28.07
C ALA A 56 -57.61 -2.02 -27.23
N THR A 57 -57.18 -1.78 -25.97
CA THR A 57 -57.14 -2.60 -24.73
C THR A 57 -55.78 -3.26 -24.43
N MET A 58 -55.17 -3.19 -23.23
CA MET A 58 -55.55 -2.75 -21.88
C MET A 58 -54.28 -2.34 -21.10
N ASP A 59 -54.33 -1.18 -20.45
CA ASP A 59 -53.46 -0.73 -19.37
C ASP A 59 -54.18 -1.03 -18.04
N ALA A 60 -53.54 -1.72 -17.08
CA ALA A 60 -54.00 -1.75 -15.69
C ALA A 60 -52.91 -2.21 -14.71
N ALA A 61 -52.76 -1.40 -13.65
CA ALA A 61 -51.95 -1.55 -12.43
C ALA A 61 -50.46 -1.22 -12.65
N ILE A 62 -49.92 -0.11 -12.13
CA ILE A 62 -49.91 0.26 -10.71
C ILE A 62 -49.88 1.80 -10.59
N ASN A 63 -50.93 2.40 -10.03
CA ASN A 63 -50.84 3.73 -9.41
C ASN A 63 -51.95 3.87 -8.37
N ALA A 64 -51.62 3.56 -7.11
CA ALA A 64 -52.35 4.06 -5.95
C ALA A 64 -51.48 4.01 -4.70
N ALA A 65 -51.46 5.15 -4.00
CA ALA A 65 -51.12 5.36 -2.59
C ALA A 65 -49.63 5.50 -2.20
N ALA A 66 -49.12 6.73 -2.30
CA ALA A 66 -48.30 7.32 -1.24
C ALA A 66 -48.86 8.71 -0.92
N ALA A 67 -49.44 8.85 0.27
CA ALA A 67 -49.91 10.13 0.80
C ALA A 67 -48.72 11.03 1.17
N PRO A 68 -48.83 12.37 1.05
CA PRO A 68 -47.77 13.28 1.45
C PRO A 68 -47.74 13.42 2.99
N ILE A 69 -46.53 13.29 3.55
CA ILE A 69 -46.24 13.65 4.95
C ILE A 69 -46.14 15.17 5.02
N ASP A 70 -47.02 15.77 5.81
CA ASP A 70 -47.08 17.19 6.13
C ASP A 70 -46.09 17.48 7.28
N LEU A 71 -45.05 18.27 7.00
CA LEU A 71 -44.06 18.74 7.99
C LEU A 71 -44.03 20.28 7.94
N PRO A 72 -44.40 20.99 9.02
CA PRO A 72 -44.28 22.43 9.07
C PRO A 72 -42.89 22.85 9.59
N GLY A 73 -42.25 23.81 8.93
CA GLY A 73 -41.06 24.47 9.49
C GLY A 73 -40.19 25.16 8.44
N ASP A 74 -40.32 26.49 8.36
CA ASP A 74 -39.48 27.40 7.60
C ASP A 74 -37.99 27.26 7.92
N LEU A 75 -37.21 26.68 7.00
CA LEU A 75 -35.78 26.97 6.84
C LEU A 75 -35.47 27.02 5.35
N ARG A 76 -35.69 28.20 4.76
CA ARG A 76 -35.29 28.54 3.40
C ARG A 76 -33.78 28.79 3.37
N LEU A 77 -33.01 27.76 3.01
CA LEU A 77 -31.62 27.91 2.56
C LEU A 77 -31.65 28.23 1.07
N GLU A 78 -31.29 29.46 0.72
CA GLU A 78 -31.14 29.90 -0.67
C GLU A 78 -29.96 29.17 -1.32
N ALA A 79 -30.21 28.55 -2.47
CA ALA A 79 -29.17 27.93 -3.28
C ALA A 79 -28.26 29.02 -3.89
N PRO A 80 -26.93 28.91 -3.82
CA PRO A 80 -26.04 29.85 -4.49
C PRO A 80 -26.18 29.68 -6.01
N THR A 81 -26.42 30.81 -6.67
CA THR A 81 -26.44 30.93 -8.14
C THR A 81 -25.04 30.70 -8.69
N VAL A 82 -24.97 29.92 -9.77
CA VAL A 82 -23.76 29.66 -10.56
C VAL A 82 -23.46 30.89 -11.41
N ASP A 83 -22.72 31.83 -10.86
CA ASP A 83 -21.94 32.84 -11.57
C ASP A 83 -20.66 33.05 -10.75
N ASP A 84 -19.52 33.14 -11.43
CA ASP A 84 -18.13 33.15 -10.91
C ASP A 84 -17.43 31.78 -10.76
N ILE A 85 -17.46 30.97 -11.83
CA ILE A 85 -16.37 30.00 -12.09
C ILE A 85 -15.33 30.72 -12.95
N ALA A 86 -14.29 31.25 -12.30
CA ALA A 86 -13.11 31.71 -13.01
C ALA A 86 -12.37 30.51 -13.62
N GLU A 87 -12.14 30.57 -14.93
CA GLU A 87 -11.31 29.64 -15.69
C GLU A 87 -9.90 29.55 -15.08
N VAL A 88 -9.59 28.44 -14.43
CA VAL A 88 -8.20 28.06 -14.17
C VAL A 88 -7.75 27.22 -15.34
N THR A 89 -7.02 27.85 -16.25
CA THR A 89 -6.31 27.17 -17.33
C THR A 89 -5.23 26.27 -16.73
N PRO A 90 -5.10 25.01 -17.17
CA PRO A 90 -3.96 24.18 -16.79
C PRO A 90 -2.71 24.72 -17.50
N HIS A 91 -1.76 25.24 -16.74
CA HIS A 91 -0.42 25.50 -17.26
C HIS A 91 0.23 24.16 -17.60
N SER A 92 0.54 23.97 -18.89
CA SER A 92 1.41 22.90 -19.37
C SER A 92 2.68 22.83 -18.54
N PHE A 93 2.87 21.72 -17.83
CA PHE A 93 4.18 21.29 -17.39
C PHE A 93 5.02 21.05 -18.65
N LYS A 94 5.99 21.92 -18.90
CA LYS A 94 7.05 21.64 -19.86
C LYS A 94 8.03 20.71 -19.16
N ASP A 95 8.18 19.51 -19.71
CA ASP A 95 9.32 18.63 -19.42
C ASP A 95 10.61 19.42 -19.62
N GLN A 96 11.35 19.66 -18.54
CA GLN A 96 12.73 20.11 -18.60
C GLN A 96 13.60 18.87 -18.38
N ASP A 97 14.09 18.32 -19.49
CA ASP A 97 15.23 17.40 -19.52
C ASP A 97 16.49 18.16 -19.06
N ASP A 98 16.65 18.37 -17.75
CA ASP A 98 17.91 18.85 -17.20
C ASP A 98 18.92 17.70 -17.14
N LYS A 99 19.71 17.59 -18.23
CA LYS A 99 20.92 16.76 -18.24
C LYS A 99 21.93 17.37 -17.26
N PRO A 100 22.50 16.59 -16.32
CA PRO A 100 23.46 17.11 -15.36
C PRO A 100 24.69 17.66 -16.10
N THR A 101 25.10 18.86 -15.72
CA THR A 101 26.20 19.58 -16.37
C THR A 101 27.55 18.93 -15.99
N GLY A 102 28.56 19.03 -16.86
CA GLY A 102 29.86 18.36 -16.68
C GLY A 102 30.66 18.72 -15.41
N GLN A 103 30.23 19.73 -14.64
CA GLN A 103 30.75 20.00 -13.30
C GLN A 103 30.18 19.04 -12.24
N GLN A 104 28.89 18.67 -12.34
CA GLN A 104 28.24 17.77 -11.38
C GLN A 104 28.76 16.33 -11.50
N LEU A 105 29.22 15.92 -12.69
CA LEU A 105 29.83 14.60 -12.88
C LEU A 105 31.22 14.49 -12.24
N ARG A 106 31.97 15.59 -12.11
CA ARG A 106 33.30 15.58 -11.48
C ARG A 106 33.22 15.54 -9.95
N GLU A 107 32.21 16.17 -9.35
CA GLU A 107 32.00 16.11 -7.89
C GLU A 107 31.58 14.71 -7.42
N LEU A 108 30.93 13.90 -8.27
CA LEU A 108 30.60 12.50 -7.99
C LEU A 108 31.83 11.58 -8.12
N GLU A 109 32.72 11.82 -9.09
CA GLU A 109 33.96 11.03 -9.25
C GLU A 109 34.98 11.29 -8.13
N GLU A 110 35.02 12.50 -7.55
CA GLU A 110 35.89 12.82 -6.41
C GLU A 110 35.41 12.20 -5.09
N PHE A 111 34.11 11.89 -4.96
CA PHE A 111 33.54 11.33 -3.74
C PHE A 111 33.79 9.81 -3.62
N ASP A 112 33.82 9.08 -4.73
CA ASP A 112 34.13 7.63 -4.75
C ASP A 112 35.60 7.33 -4.40
N ALA A 113 36.52 8.26 -4.68
CA ALA A 113 37.94 8.10 -4.39
C ALA A 113 38.31 8.18 -2.89
N LEU A 114 37.38 8.63 -2.03
CA LEU A 114 37.58 8.75 -0.58
C LEU A 114 37.10 7.52 0.21
N LEU A 115 36.46 6.55 -0.45
CA LEU A 115 35.85 5.36 0.18
C LEU A 115 36.69 4.08 0.06
N GLU A 116 37.80 4.07 -0.68
CA GLU A 116 38.65 2.89 -0.86
C GLU A 116 39.84 2.82 0.13
N LEU A 117 39.58 2.70 1.43
CA LEU A 117 40.58 2.18 2.36
C LEU A 117 39.98 1.07 3.23
N ASP A 118 40.69 -0.08 3.18
CA ASP A 118 40.68 -1.22 4.09
C ASP A 118 39.69 -2.38 3.85
N ALA A 119 40.02 -3.22 2.86
CA ALA A 119 39.67 -4.64 2.86
C ALA A 119 40.90 -5.50 3.23
N PRO A 120 40.94 -6.19 4.38
CA PRO A 120 42.04 -7.08 4.71
C PRO A 120 41.88 -8.47 4.06
N SER A 121 43.03 -8.96 3.56
CA SER A 121 43.23 -10.23 2.90
C SER A 121 43.14 -11.43 3.85
N LEU A 122 42.35 -12.44 3.49
CA LEU A 122 42.37 -13.75 4.14
C LEU A 122 43.41 -14.64 3.47
N GLY A 123 44.58 -14.69 4.12
CA GLY A 123 45.68 -15.59 3.80
C GLY A 123 45.41 -17.03 4.24
N SER A 124 45.55 -17.93 3.27
CA SER A 124 45.65 -19.37 3.42
C SER A 124 46.92 -19.78 4.18
N SER A 125 46.82 -20.75 5.09
CA SER A 125 47.83 -21.79 5.21
C SER A 125 47.31 -23.07 5.89
N ARG A 126 47.39 -24.15 5.11
CA ARG A 126 47.43 -25.54 5.58
C ARG A 126 48.70 -25.75 6.41
N SER A 127 48.63 -26.59 7.45
CA SER A 127 49.63 -27.65 7.60
C SER A 127 49.19 -28.77 8.54
N VAL A 128 49.57 -29.97 8.13
CA VAL A 128 49.36 -31.32 8.68
C VAL A 128 50.41 -31.66 9.75
N ASN A 129 50.06 -32.57 10.67
CA ASN A 129 50.85 -33.74 11.12
C ASN A 129 50.16 -34.41 12.32
N THR A 130 49.59 -35.62 12.15
CA THR A 130 50.15 -36.97 12.42
C THR A 130 50.40 -37.31 13.89
N GLY A 131 49.47 -38.12 14.43
CA GLY A 131 49.70 -39.35 15.20
C GLY A 131 50.40 -39.29 16.56
N PHE A 132 49.68 -39.65 17.63
CA PHE A 132 50.19 -40.56 18.66
C PHE A 132 49.02 -41.20 19.45
N GLU A 133 49.04 -42.52 19.57
CA GLU A 133 48.07 -43.36 20.28
C GLU A 133 48.34 -43.42 21.80
N ARG A 134 47.30 -43.86 22.54
CA ARG A 134 47.24 -44.30 23.96
C ARG A 134 47.20 -43.15 24.97
N GLU A 135 46.38 -43.15 26.02
CA GLU A 135 45.92 -44.24 26.88
C GLU A 135 44.64 -43.78 27.63
N ARG A 136 43.80 -44.74 28.04
CA ARG A 136 42.57 -44.57 28.83
C ARG A 136 42.77 -43.78 30.13
N ALA A 137 41.89 -42.81 30.38
CA ALA A 137 41.44 -42.45 31.73
C ALA A 137 39.97 -42.01 31.66
N ILE A 138 39.07 -42.88 32.12
CA ILE A 138 37.70 -42.53 32.44
C ILE A 138 37.79 -41.74 33.75
N VAL A 139 37.63 -40.42 33.66
CA VAL A 139 37.36 -39.56 34.81
C VAL A 139 35.97 -39.00 34.55
N ASP A 140 35.04 -39.32 35.45
CA ASP A 140 33.69 -38.78 35.47
C ASP A 140 33.75 -37.25 35.51
N LYS A 141 33.57 -36.63 34.34
CA LYS A 141 33.39 -35.19 34.22
C LYS A 141 31.94 -34.89 34.57
N ALA A 142 31.72 -34.44 35.80
CA ALA A 142 30.47 -33.78 36.17
C ALA A 142 30.11 -32.74 35.09
N PRO A 143 28.84 -32.61 34.68
CA PRO A 143 28.43 -31.60 33.71
C PRO A 143 28.92 -30.23 34.19
N PRO A 144 29.53 -29.41 33.32
CA PRO A 144 29.84 -28.04 33.71
C PRO A 144 28.52 -27.38 34.10
N VAL A 145 28.43 -26.93 35.35
CA VAL A 145 27.38 -26.02 35.78
C VAL A 145 27.58 -24.75 34.97
N HIS A 146 26.81 -24.61 33.90
CA HIS A 146 26.72 -23.38 33.13
C HIS A 146 26.09 -22.35 34.07
N LEU A 147 26.92 -21.52 34.71
CA LEU A 147 26.44 -20.23 35.21
C LEU A 147 25.78 -19.55 34.00
N PRO A 148 24.51 -19.10 34.09
CA PRO A 148 23.93 -18.31 33.02
C PRO A 148 24.86 -17.11 32.83
N GLU A 149 25.49 -17.07 31.65
CA GLU A 149 26.18 -15.87 31.19
C GLU A 149 25.14 -14.76 31.25
N PRO A 150 25.47 -13.58 31.84
CA PRO A 150 24.49 -12.52 31.95
C PRO A 150 23.98 -12.22 30.56
N GLU A 151 22.73 -12.62 30.30
CA GLU A 151 22.01 -12.23 29.10
C GLU A 151 22.18 -10.72 28.99
N PRO A 152 22.62 -10.19 27.83
CA PRO A 152 22.81 -8.76 27.68
C PRO A 152 21.53 -8.10 28.15
N ALA A 153 21.62 -7.26 29.18
CA ALA A 153 20.49 -6.56 29.75
C ALA A 153 19.91 -5.65 28.66
N VAL A 154 19.00 -6.19 27.85
CA VAL A 154 18.33 -5.48 26.77
C VAL A 154 17.49 -4.44 27.47
N SER A 155 17.83 -3.17 27.30
CA SER A 155 17.01 -2.06 27.75
C SER A 155 15.60 -2.22 27.16
N THR A 156 14.64 -2.58 28.00
CA THR A 156 13.30 -3.02 27.60
C THR A 156 12.31 -1.86 27.48
N THR A 157 12.74 -0.70 26.98
CA THR A 157 11.76 0.32 26.62
C THR A 157 10.94 -0.22 25.44
N PRO A 158 9.61 -0.38 25.58
CA PRO A 158 8.78 -0.93 24.52
C PRO A 158 8.70 0.08 23.37
N ALA A 159 8.96 -0.40 22.16
CA ALA A 159 8.92 0.47 20.99
C ALA A 159 7.49 0.90 20.65
N LYS A 160 7.36 2.00 19.93
CA LYS A 160 6.07 2.54 19.46
C LYS A 160 6.21 3.18 18.09
N LEU A 161 5.10 3.23 17.37
CA LEU A 161 4.92 4.09 16.20
C LEU A 161 4.20 5.38 16.61
N LEU A 162 4.76 6.53 16.25
CA LEU A 162 4.11 7.82 16.36
C LEU A 162 3.55 8.21 15.00
N VAL A 163 2.22 8.35 14.87
CA VAL A 163 1.57 8.81 13.64
C VAL A 163 1.56 10.33 13.61
N TYR A 164 1.93 10.93 12.48
CA TYR A 164 1.98 12.37 12.30
C TYR A 164 0.88 12.88 11.38
N GLN A 165 0.23 13.97 11.77
CA GLN A 165 -0.60 14.81 10.91
C GLN A 165 -0.22 16.26 11.10
N ASN A 166 -0.18 17.04 10.02
CA ASN A 166 0.20 18.47 10.08
C ASN A 166 1.50 18.73 10.86
N LYS A 167 2.48 17.84 10.71
CA LYS A 167 3.80 17.86 11.40
C LYS A 167 3.74 17.70 12.93
N GLN A 168 2.62 17.24 13.48
CA GLN A 168 2.45 16.95 14.91
C GLN A 168 2.16 15.46 15.13
N PRO A 169 2.71 14.83 16.17
CA PRO A 169 2.35 13.47 16.54
C PRO A 169 0.92 13.47 17.12
N VAL A 170 0.00 12.76 16.46
CA VAL A 170 -1.42 12.71 16.83
C VAL A 170 -1.84 11.39 17.46
N HIS A 171 -1.07 10.32 17.24
CA HIS A 171 -1.33 9.01 17.82
C HIS A 171 -0.02 8.29 18.11
N ALA A 172 -0.01 7.51 19.19
CA ALA A 172 1.12 6.67 19.58
C ALA A 172 0.62 5.24 19.76
N HIS A 173 1.12 4.31 18.95
CA HIS A 173 0.76 2.91 19.00
C HIS A 173 1.94 2.09 19.56
N PRO A 174 1.83 1.46 20.74
CA PRO A 174 2.88 0.61 21.28
C PRO A 174 2.99 -0.70 20.46
N ILE A 175 4.21 -1.10 20.12
CA ILE A 175 4.49 -2.35 19.42
C ILE A 175 4.71 -3.43 20.47
N VAL A 176 3.64 -4.15 20.80
CA VAL A 176 3.64 -5.17 21.85
C VAL A 176 3.83 -6.57 21.27
N GLN A 177 3.15 -6.87 20.16
CA GLN A 177 3.15 -8.16 19.50
C GLN A 177 4.45 -8.42 18.73
N ASP A 178 4.73 -9.70 18.45
CA ASP A 178 5.85 -10.10 17.59
C ASP A 178 5.58 -9.79 16.11
N GLU A 179 4.31 -9.72 15.72
CA GLU A 179 3.81 -9.32 14.41
C GLU A 179 2.67 -8.31 14.62
N THR A 180 2.73 -7.17 13.93
CA THR A 180 1.71 -6.12 13.97
C THR A 180 1.36 -5.72 12.55
N LEU A 181 0.11 -5.95 12.14
CA LEU A 181 -0.41 -5.51 10.85
C LEU A 181 -0.80 -4.03 10.91
N VAL A 182 -0.27 -3.24 9.98
CA VAL A 182 -0.57 -1.81 9.84
C VAL A 182 -1.30 -1.56 8.52
N GLY A 183 -2.40 -0.81 8.56
CA GLY A 183 -3.18 -0.49 7.38
C GLY A 183 -4.53 0.12 7.71
N ARG A 184 -5.46 0.07 6.76
CA ARG A 184 -6.83 0.53 6.96
C ARG A 184 -7.79 -0.59 7.32
N TYR A 185 -8.63 -0.35 8.30
CA TYR A 185 -9.80 -1.15 8.57
C TYR A 185 -10.78 -1.16 7.38
N ASP A 186 -11.17 -2.35 6.94
CA ASP A 186 -12.23 -2.57 5.95
C ASP A 186 -12.91 -3.93 6.20
N PRO A 187 -14.10 -3.95 6.81
CA PRO A 187 -14.80 -5.19 7.11
C PRO A 187 -15.38 -5.86 5.85
N THR A 188 -15.55 -5.11 4.76
CA THR A 188 -16.09 -5.65 3.49
C THR A 188 -15.12 -6.63 2.85
N SER A 189 -13.82 -6.38 3.03
CA SER A 189 -12.74 -7.21 2.50
C SER A 189 -11.98 -7.98 3.58
N ASP A 190 -12.56 -8.10 4.78
CA ASP A 190 -11.96 -8.85 5.89
C ASP A 190 -10.55 -8.33 6.30
N ALA A 191 -10.41 -6.99 6.38
CA ALA A 191 -9.18 -6.33 6.80
C ALA A 191 -9.32 -5.70 8.19
N TYR A 192 -8.61 -6.28 9.15
CA TYR A 192 -8.58 -5.90 10.57
C TYR A 192 -7.12 -5.69 11.00
N PRO A 193 -6.49 -4.54 10.68
CA PRO A 193 -5.12 -4.26 11.11
C PRO A 193 -5.05 -4.02 12.63
N ASP A 194 -3.93 -4.39 13.24
CA ASP A 194 -3.64 -4.10 14.65
C ASP A 194 -3.49 -2.59 14.89
N LEU A 195 -2.85 -1.89 13.94
CA LEU A 195 -2.84 -0.43 13.86
C LEU A 195 -3.73 0.04 12.70
N ASP A 196 -4.97 0.43 13.04
CA ASP A 196 -5.91 1.03 12.10
C ASP A 196 -5.57 2.49 11.81
N LEU A 197 -5.25 2.75 10.54
CA LEU A 197 -4.91 4.06 10.02
C LEU A 197 -6.09 4.79 9.37
N THR A 198 -7.29 4.20 9.35
CA THR A 198 -8.50 4.83 8.77
C THR A 198 -8.76 6.26 9.30
N PRO A 199 -8.55 6.58 10.59
CA PRO A 199 -8.73 7.95 11.10
C PRO A 199 -7.72 8.97 10.59
N PHE A 200 -6.61 8.52 9.98
CA PHE A 200 -5.50 9.35 9.53
C PHE A 200 -5.33 9.35 8.01
N ASP A 201 -6.19 8.64 7.28
CA ASP A 201 -6.11 8.45 5.83
C ASP A 201 -7.41 8.86 5.14
N GLU A 202 -7.63 10.18 5.08
CA GLU A 202 -8.77 10.80 4.40
C GLU A 202 -8.75 10.52 2.89
N GLY A 203 -7.56 10.48 2.28
CA GLY A 203 -7.34 10.20 0.86
C GLY A 203 -7.61 8.75 0.47
N ARG A 204 -7.64 7.83 1.44
CA ARG A 204 -7.72 6.37 1.24
C ARG A 204 -6.53 5.83 0.44
N ASP A 205 -5.38 6.47 0.56
CA ASP A 205 -4.15 6.10 -0.14
C ASP A 205 -3.49 4.86 0.47
N ILE A 206 -3.76 4.61 1.76
CA ILE A 206 -3.17 3.51 2.51
C ILE A 206 -3.94 2.23 2.23
N SER A 207 -3.23 1.20 1.76
CA SER A 207 -3.80 -0.13 1.63
C SER A 207 -4.36 -0.69 2.95
N ARG A 208 -5.40 -1.50 2.83
CA ARG A 208 -6.08 -2.18 3.95
C ARG A 208 -5.13 -3.04 4.79
N LYS A 209 -4.24 -3.77 4.10
CA LYS A 209 -3.09 -4.47 4.66
C LYS A 209 -1.85 -3.88 3.98
N HIS A 210 -1.14 -2.96 4.66
CA HIS A 210 -0.10 -2.16 4.01
C HIS A 210 1.30 -2.71 4.30
N VAL A 211 1.64 -2.82 5.58
CA VAL A 211 2.91 -3.37 6.05
C VAL A 211 2.69 -4.25 7.28
N TYR A 212 3.59 -5.20 7.48
CA TYR A 212 3.80 -5.82 8.78
C TYR A 212 4.98 -5.18 9.49
N LEU A 213 4.86 -5.06 10.81
CA LEU A 213 6.01 -4.86 11.69
C LEU A 213 6.33 -6.18 12.39
N TYR A 214 7.60 -6.54 12.42
CA TYR A 214 8.09 -7.70 13.14
C TYR A 214 9.00 -7.29 14.28
N ARG A 215 8.85 -7.93 15.43
CA ARG A 215 9.74 -7.78 16.59
C ARG A 215 10.43 -9.12 16.85
N GLU A 216 11.75 -9.16 16.67
CA GLU A 216 12.54 -10.40 16.75
C GLU A 216 13.85 -10.17 17.51
N GLY A 217 14.02 -10.86 18.64
CA GLY A 217 15.26 -10.76 19.43
C GLY A 217 15.58 -9.33 19.88
N GLY A 218 14.54 -8.51 20.12
CA GLY A 218 14.69 -7.10 20.46
C GLY A 218 15.05 -6.18 19.30
N ARG A 219 15.04 -6.65 18.05
CA ARG A 219 15.12 -5.85 16.82
C ARG A 219 13.74 -5.69 16.21
N TYR A 220 13.56 -4.66 15.41
CA TYR A 220 12.29 -4.34 14.78
C TYR A 220 12.49 -4.25 13.28
N PHE A 221 11.50 -4.72 12.52
CA PHE A 221 11.56 -4.74 11.06
C PHE A 221 10.22 -4.28 10.50
N ILE A 222 10.27 -3.64 9.34
CA ILE A 222 9.10 -3.36 8.50
C ILE A 222 9.14 -4.25 7.27
N TYR A 223 7.98 -4.74 6.86
CA TYR A 223 7.81 -5.65 5.75
C TYR A 223 6.63 -5.19 4.89
N PRO A 224 6.88 -4.50 3.77
CA PRO A 224 5.81 -4.03 2.90
C PRO A 224 5.10 -5.17 2.18
N ILE A 225 3.77 -5.13 2.19
CA ILE A 225 2.89 -6.08 1.49
C ILE A 225 1.90 -5.39 0.53
N SER A 226 2.04 -4.08 0.35
CA SER A 226 1.24 -3.26 -0.55
C SER A 226 2.08 -2.61 -1.65
N ASN A 227 1.49 -2.48 -2.83
CA ASN A 227 2.05 -1.77 -3.98
C ASN A 227 1.99 -0.24 -3.84
N SER A 228 1.27 0.29 -2.85
CA SER A 228 1.18 1.73 -2.60
C SER A 228 2.53 2.34 -2.20
N GLY A 229 3.51 1.51 -1.83
CA GLY A 229 4.88 1.94 -1.54
C GLY A 229 5.11 2.26 -0.07
N THR A 230 6.31 1.94 0.41
CA THR A 230 6.76 2.19 1.78
C THR A 230 8.18 2.75 1.75
N GLN A 231 8.38 3.85 2.46
CA GLN A 231 9.68 4.49 2.61
C GLN A 231 10.10 4.49 4.08
N VAL A 232 11.38 4.25 4.34
CA VAL A 232 12.02 4.36 5.65
C VAL A 232 13.21 5.29 5.52
N GLY A 233 13.18 6.43 6.19
CA GLY A 233 14.18 7.49 6.01
C GLY A 233 14.26 7.94 4.55
N SER A 234 15.41 7.76 3.92
CA SER A 234 15.64 8.03 2.49
C SER A 234 15.46 6.80 1.58
N THR A 235 15.15 5.63 2.14
CA THR A 235 15.15 4.35 1.43
C THR A 235 13.73 3.92 1.08
N ILE A 236 13.47 3.64 -0.19
CA ILE A 236 12.24 2.97 -0.61
C ILE A 236 12.41 1.47 -0.37
N VAL A 237 11.58 0.90 0.50
CA VAL A 237 11.57 -0.54 0.79
C VAL A 237 10.68 -1.23 -0.22
N GLN A 238 11.22 -2.21 -0.94
CA GLN A 238 10.45 -2.93 -1.96
C GLN A 238 9.40 -3.84 -1.34
N LEU A 239 8.36 -4.14 -2.12
CA LEU A 239 7.36 -5.12 -1.75
C LEU A 239 8.01 -6.47 -1.45
N GLY A 240 7.70 -7.03 -0.27
CA GLY A 240 8.22 -8.33 0.15
C GLY A 240 9.64 -8.30 0.70
N ASP A 241 10.29 -7.14 0.79
CA ASP A 241 11.60 -6.99 1.42
C ASP A 241 11.46 -6.64 2.90
N LYS A 242 12.21 -7.34 3.75
CA LYS A 242 12.28 -7.06 5.18
C LYS A 242 13.37 -6.04 5.45
N HIS A 243 13.01 -4.90 6.04
CA HIS A 243 13.93 -3.81 6.35
C HIS A 243 13.99 -3.56 7.87
N GLU A 244 15.20 -3.46 8.44
CA GLU A 244 15.39 -3.21 9.88
C GLU A 244 15.08 -1.76 10.22
N LEU A 245 14.36 -1.54 11.32
CA LEU A 245 14.00 -0.22 11.85
C LEU A 245 14.90 0.15 13.04
N HIS A 246 15.39 1.38 13.01
CA HIS A 246 16.20 2.00 14.06
C HIS A 246 15.43 3.13 14.73
N ASP A 247 15.71 3.35 16.02
CA ASP A 247 15.10 4.44 16.79
C ASP A 247 15.22 5.77 16.05
N GLY A 248 14.09 6.43 15.86
CA GLY A 248 14.03 7.71 15.16
C GLY A 248 13.66 7.62 13.68
N ASP A 249 13.63 6.43 13.08
CA ASP A 249 13.30 6.26 11.66
C ASP A 249 11.92 6.81 11.32
N VAL A 250 11.86 7.58 10.25
CA VAL A 250 10.61 8.09 9.68
C VAL A 250 10.13 7.13 8.62
N ILE A 251 8.91 6.65 8.77
CA ILE A 251 8.24 5.74 7.85
C ILE A 251 7.18 6.54 7.10
N ILE A 252 7.16 6.47 5.77
CA ILE A 252 6.12 7.09 4.94
C ILE A 252 5.40 5.98 4.17
N LEU A 253 4.08 5.91 4.33
CA LEU A 253 3.21 4.97 3.63
C LEU A 253 2.46 5.69 2.52
N ALA A 254 2.39 5.07 1.33
CA ALA A 254 1.71 5.63 0.16
C ALA A 254 2.16 7.05 -0.26
N GLY A 255 3.32 7.52 0.21
CA GLY A 255 3.72 8.93 0.06
C GLY A 255 2.84 9.94 0.80
N ALA A 256 1.83 9.48 1.56
CA ALA A 256 0.77 10.31 2.12
C ALA A 256 0.84 10.43 3.65
N LEU A 257 1.09 9.32 4.36
CA LEU A 257 1.09 9.32 5.82
C LEU A 257 2.48 9.04 6.39
N ALA A 258 2.94 9.93 7.26
CA ALA A 258 4.21 9.80 7.97
C ALA A 258 4.01 9.24 9.39
N MET A 259 4.91 8.36 9.78
CA MET A 259 5.04 7.84 11.13
C MET A 259 6.51 7.90 11.55
N LYS A 260 6.77 7.86 12.86
CA LYS A 260 8.13 7.75 13.41
C LYS A 260 8.22 6.55 14.33
N PHE A 261 9.20 5.70 14.11
CA PHE A 261 9.53 4.62 15.02
C PHE A 261 10.33 5.17 16.21
N GLN A 262 9.95 4.77 17.43
CA GLN A 262 10.63 5.18 18.66
C GLN A 262 10.80 3.98 19.60
N ARG A 263 12.01 3.79 20.14
CA ARG A 263 12.33 2.80 21.17
C ARG A 263 12.42 3.38 22.57
#